data_AF-A0A3B9PCC0-F1
#
_entry.id   AF-A0A3B9PCC0-F1
#
_cell.length_a   1.000
_cell.length_b   1.000
_cell.length_c   1.000
_cell.angle_alpha   90.00
_cell.angle_beta   90.00
_cell.angle_gamma   90.00
#
_symmetry.space_group_name_H-M   'P 1'
#
loop_
_entity.id
_entity.type
_entity.pdbx_description
1 polymer ?
#
loop_
_entity_poly.entity_id
_entity_poly.type
_entity_poly.pdbx_seq_one_letter_code
_entity_poly.pdbx_strand_id
1 'polypeptide(L)' 'MIDLLEFLKKMLTAPGLSGYESPIREILQEVWAPLTDELSVSKIGSLHG' A
#
# COMPACT_ATOMS: atom_id res chain seq x y z
N MET A 1 -4.89 16.35 2.93
CA MET A 1 -4.41 15.84 4.23
C MET A 1 -5.15 14.54 4.50
N ILE A 2 -4.43 13.45 4.80
CA ILE A 2 -5.06 12.15 5.08
C ILE A 2 -5.66 12.16 6.48
N ASP A 3 -6.87 11.60 6.62
CA ASP A 3 -7.36 11.19 7.93
C ASP A 3 -6.59 9.93 8.36
N LEU A 4 -5.65 10.13 9.27
CA LEU A 4 -4.73 9.08 9.70
C LEU A 4 -5.47 7.89 10.33
N LEU A 5 -6.54 8.13 11.11
CA LEU A 5 -7.24 7.07 11.81
C LEU A 5 -8.00 6.17 10.84
N GLU A 6 -8.73 6.78 9.90
CA GLU A 6 -9.46 6.04 8.87
C GLU A 6 -8.51 5.29 7.94
N PHE A 7 -7.37 5.89 7.59
CA PHE A 7 -6.36 5.23 6.77
C PHE A 7 -5.72 4.02 7.46
N LEU A 8 -5.37 4.14 8.75
CA LEU A 8 -4.86 3.01 9.53
C LEU A 8 -5.87 1.87 9.64
N LYS A 9 -7.15 2.18 9.87
CA LYS A 9 -8.21 1.15 9.87
C LYS A 9 -8.32 0.44 8.52
N LYS A 10 -8.26 1.19 7.40
CA LYS A 10 -8.27 0.62 6.04
C LYS A 10 -7.10 -0.36 5.86
N MET A 11 -5.89 0.04 6.25
CA MET A 11 -4.69 -0.80 6.16
C MET A 11 -4.78 -2.07 7.02
N LEU A 12 -5.19 -1.92 8.28
CA LEU A 12 -5.22 -3.04 9.24
C LEU A 12 -6.33 -4.06 8.96
N THR A 13 -7.38 -3.66 8.24
CA THR A 13 -8.51 -4.54 7.88
C THR A 13 -8.28 -5.26 6.55
N ALA A 14 -7.31 -4.84 5.75
CA ALA A 14 -7.00 -5.48 4.48
C ALA A 14 -6.45 -6.90 4.70
N PRO A 15 -6.87 -7.89 3.88
CA PRO A 15 -6.27 -9.22 3.92
C PRO A 15 -4.80 -9.14 3.50
N GLY A 16 -3.93 -9.76 4.30
CA GLY A 16 -2.47 -9.66 4.14
C GLY A 16 -1.75 -10.92 4.61
N LEU A 17 -2.25 -12.10 4.22
CA LEU A 17 -1.51 -13.35 4.42
C LEU A 17 -0.17 -13.24 3.65
N SER A 18 0.93 -13.71 4.24
CA SER A 18 2.24 -13.67 3.59
C SER A 18 2.19 -14.29 2.19
N GLY A 19 2.67 -13.56 1.18
CA GLY A 19 2.59 -13.95 -0.24
C GLY A 19 1.28 -13.56 -0.95
N TYR A 20 0.31 -12.99 -0.23
CA TYR A 20 -0.96 -12.47 -0.77
C TYR A 20 -1.17 -11.00 -0.39
N GLU A 21 -0.10 -10.20 -0.29
CA GLU A 21 -0.16 -8.80 0.15
C GLU A 21 -0.67 -7.80 -0.90
N SER A 22 -1.27 -8.26 -2.01
CA SER A 22 -1.82 -7.37 -3.05
C SER A 22 -2.82 -6.33 -2.49
N PRO A 23 -3.74 -6.66 -1.56
CA PRO A 23 -4.71 -5.71 -1.02
C PRO A 23 -4.04 -4.53 -0.29
N ILE A 24 -3.06 -4.80 0.58
CA ILE A 24 -2.36 -3.72 1.30
C ILE A 24 -1.46 -2.90 0.37
N ARG A 25 -0.87 -3.53 -0.65
CA ARG A 25 -0.07 -2.85 -1.67
C ARG A 25 -0.91 -1.83 -2.44
N GLU A 26 -2.09 -2.20 -2.89
CA GLU A 26 -2.98 -1.30 -3.65
C GLU A 26 -3.37 -0.07 -2.83
N ILE A 27 -3.67 -0.27 -1.53
CA ILE A 27 -3.96 0.82 -0.60
C ILE A 27 -2.78 1.81 -0.48
N LEU A 28 -1.56 1.29 -0.37
CA LEU A 28 -0.36 2.12 -0.25
C LEU A 28 -0.01 2.83 -1.56
N GLN A 29 -0.19 2.16 -2.70
CA GLN A 29 0.13 2.70 -4.03
C GLN A 29 -0.64 4.00 -4.32
N GLU A 30 -1.93 4.07 -3.96
CA GLU A 30 -2.74 5.29 -4.11
C GLU A 30 -2.16 6.49 -3.33
N VAL A 31 -1.70 6.24 -2.11
CA VAL A 31 -1.21 7.29 -1.19
C VAL A 31 0.24 7.67 -1.48
N TRP A 32 1.05 6.73 -1.96
CA TRP A 32 2.46 6.96 -2.24
C TRP A 32 2.69 7.61 -3.60
N ALA A 33 1.79 7.41 -4.57
CA ALA A 33 1.94 7.94 -5.93
C ALA A 33 2.25 9.45 -6.01
N PRO A 34 1.63 10.36 -5.22
CA PRO A 34 1.98 11.77 -5.24
C PRO A 34 3.22 12.13 -4.41
N LEU A 35 3.84 11.17 -3.70
CA LEU A 35 4.95 11.39 -2.77
C LEU A 35 6.31 10.95 -3.33
N THR A 36 6.31 10.29 -4.48
CA THR A 36 7.51 9.82 -5.19
C THR A 36 7.40 10.09 -6.68
N ASP A 37 8.54 10.10 -7.36
CA ASP A 37 8.63 10.23 -8.81
C ASP A 37 8.22 8.94 -9.54
N GLU A 38 8.50 7.76 -8.95
CA GLU A 38 8.23 6.46 -9.56
C GLU A 38 7.76 5.44 -8.51
N LEU A 39 6.76 4.62 -8.87
CA LEU A 39 6.39 3.44 -8.12
C LEU A 39 6.66 2.18 -8.94
N SER A 40 7.30 1.19 -8.30
CA SER A 40 7.54 -0.11 -8.92
C SER A 40 7.18 -1.25 -7.97
N VAL A 41 6.86 -2.41 -8.55
CA VAL A 41 6.53 -3.62 -7.79
C VAL A 41 7.55 -4.71 -8.13
N SER A 42 8.19 -5.26 -7.10
CA SER A 42 9.16 -6.34 -7.27
C SER A 42 8.49 -7.64 -7.74
N LYS A 43 9.29 -8.59 -8.26
CA LYS A 43 8.77 -9.92 -8.68
C LYS A 43 8.09 -10.69 -7.55
N ILE A 44 8.41 -10.38 -6.30
CA ILE A 44 7.83 -11.01 -5.10
C ILE A 44 6.73 -10.14 -4.46
N GLY A 45 6.34 -9.03 -5.10
CA GLY A 45 5.16 -8.25 -4.71
C GLY A 45 5.41 -7.02 -3.85
N SER A 46 6.65 -6.71 -3.46
CA SER A 46 7.00 -5.51 -2.67
C SER A 46 6.79 -4.23 -3.48
N LEU A 47 6.19 -3.20 -2.87
CA LEU A 47 6.09 -1.85 -3.45
C LEU A 47 7.34 -1.04 -3.11
N HIS A 48 7.94 -0.40 -4.11
CA HIS A 48 9.05 0.54 -3.95
C HIS A 48 8.63 1.91 -4.51
N GLY A 49 9.02 2.96 -3.81
CA GLY A 49 8.79 4.37 -4.12
C GLY A 49 9.75 5.24 -3.35
#